data_AF-A0A2G4RC94-F1
#
_entry.id   AF-A0A2G4RC94-F1
#
_cell.length_a   1.000
_cell.length_b   1.000
_cell.length_c   1.000
_cell.angle_alpha   90.00
_cell.angle_beta   90.00
_cell.angle_gamma   90.00
#
_symmetry.space_group_name_H-M   'P 1'
#
loop_
_entity.id
_entity.type
_entity.pdbx_description
1 polymer ?
#
loop_
_entity_poly.entity_id
_entity_poly.type
_entity_poly.pdbx_seq_one_letter_code
_entity_poly.pdbx_strand_id
1 'polypeptide(L)'
;GIYIIEWIAHYLSLGFESIFIYSNDNSDGSDDLLYYLQSKGIIKLIKNEVSAGSDAQSKAYSDALMFNNDILDYTWCLFVDMDEFVVVNTDKFKDIKSFVRWHEQKDVDAICINWTYVGSGGNVSWFDAPMYQ
;
A
#
# COMPACT_ATOMS: atom_id res chain seq x y z
N GLY A 1 -13.73 3.08 1.53
CA GLY A 1 -12.82 4.12 1.02
C GLY A 1 -12.95 4.20 -0.47
N ILE A 2 -13.26 5.39 -0.98
CA ILE A 2 -13.53 5.64 -2.41
C ILE A 2 -12.28 5.46 -3.30
N TYR A 3 -11.07 5.49 -2.73
CA TYR A 3 -9.80 5.41 -3.47
C TYR A 3 -9.14 4.02 -3.45
N ILE A 4 -9.73 3.02 -2.76
CA ILE A 4 -9.11 1.69 -2.58
C ILE A 4 -8.79 1.03 -3.93
N ILE A 5 -9.68 1.16 -4.91
CA ILE A 5 -9.50 0.53 -6.23
C ILE A 5 -8.39 1.22 -7.03
N GLU A 6 -8.32 2.55 -6.99
CA GLU A 6 -7.27 3.33 -7.63
C GLU A 6 -5.90 2.99 -7.03
N TRP A 7 -5.83 2.96 -5.70
CA TRP A 7 -4.62 2.61 -4.96
C TRP A 7 -4.13 1.21 -5.34
N ILE A 8 -5.01 0.19 -5.31
CA ILE A 8 -4.66 -1.18 -5.72
C ILE A 8 -4.19 -1.22 -7.17
N ALA A 9 -4.93 -0.59 -8.08
CA ALA A 9 -4.58 -0.56 -9.51
C ALA A 9 -3.22 0.09 -9.74
N HIS A 10 -2.92 1.18 -9.02
CA HIS A 10 -1.63 1.87 -9.07
C HIS A 10 -0.48 0.92 -8.72
N TYR A 11 -0.52 0.29 -7.54
CA TYR A 11 0.55 -0.62 -7.10
C TYR A 11 0.72 -1.85 -8.01
N LEU A 12 -0.39 -2.43 -8.47
CA LEU A 12 -0.34 -3.52 -9.46
C LEU A 12 0.30 -3.05 -10.77
N SER A 13 -0.07 -1.87 -11.27
CA SER A 13 0.50 -1.31 -12.51
C SER A 13 1.99 -0.99 -12.38
N LEU A 14 2.43 -0.60 -11.17
CA LEU A 14 3.82 -0.31 -10.87
C LEU A 14 4.69 -1.57 -10.78
N GLY A 15 4.06 -2.75 -10.67
CA GLY A 15 4.71 -4.06 -10.73
C GLY A 15 4.78 -4.81 -9.40
N PHE A 16 3.99 -4.43 -8.39
CA PHE A 16 3.87 -5.22 -7.16
C PHE A 16 3.17 -6.55 -7.43
N GLU A 17 3.69 -7.62 -6.82
CA GLU A 17 3.18 -8.98 -7.04
C GLU A 17 2.01 -9.33 -6.12
N SER A 18 1.93 -8.70 -4.96
CA SER A 18 0.92 -8.99 -3.95
C SER A 18 0.69 -7.77 -3.08
N ILE A 19 -0.55 -7.62 -2.64
CA ILE A 19 -1.02 -6.52 -1.82
C ILE A 19 -1.67 -7.11 -0.57
N PHE A 20 -1.12 -6.76 0.59
CA PHE A 20 -1.64 -7.13 1.90
C PHE A 20 -2.27 -5.89 2.52
N ILE A 21 -3.53 -5.98 2.93
CA ILE A 21 -4.26 -4.87 3.55
C ILE A 21 -4.57 -5.25 4.99
N TYR A 22 -4.04 -4.49 5.94
CA TYR A 22 -4.45 -4.54 7.33
C TYR A 22 -5.62 -3.57 7.53
N SER A 23 -6.81 -4.12 7.81
CA SER A 23 -8.03 -3.33 8.05
C SER A 23 -8.27 -3.13 9.55
N ASN A 24 -8.57 -1.89 9.95
CA ASN A 24 -8.87 -1.50 11.33
C ASN A 24 -10.36 -1.12 11.45
N ASP A 25 -11.23 -2.11 11.71
CA ASP A 25 -12.67 -1.94 12.02
C ASP A 25 -13.37 -0.79 11.27
N ASN A 26 -13.42 -0.88 9.94
CA ASN A 26 -14.02 0.16 9.10
C ASN A 26 -15.54 0.23 9.29
N SER A 27 -16.10 1.45 9.25
CA SER A 27 -17.55 1.70 9.36
C SER A 27 -18.17 2.35 8.13
N ASP A 28 -17.37 2.58 7.08
CA ASP A 28 -17.77 3.27 5.84
C ASP A 28 -18.14 2.31 4.69
N GLY A 29 -18.25 1.01 4.98
CA GLY A 29 -18.49 -0.03 3.96
C GLY A 29 -17.24 -0.47 3.19
N SER A 30 -16.04 0.03 3.52
CA SER A 30 -14.77 -0.45 2.93
C SER A 30 -14.62 -1.96 3.01
N ASP A 31 -15.03 -2.54 4.14
CA ASP A 31 -14.82 -3.95 4.41
C ASP A 31 -15.54 -4.85 3.38
N ASP A 32 -16.74 -4.49 2.94
CA ASP A 32 -17.47 -5.26 1.92
C ASP A 32 -16.69 -5.30 0.59
N LEU A 33 -16.12 -4.17 0.19
CA LEU A 33 -15.27 -4.08 -0.98
C LEU A 33 -14.00 -4.91 -0.81
N LEU A 34 -13.35 -4.81 0.35
CA LEU A 34 -12.12 -5.55 0.65
C LEU A 34 -12.37 -7.06 0.68
N TYR A 35 -13.46 -7.54 1.27
CA TYR A 35 -13.84 -8.95 1.21
C TYR A 35 -14.10 -9.41 -0.21
N TYR A 36 -14.77 -8.59 -1.02
CA TYR A 36 -15.00 -8.90 -2.43
C TYR A 36 -13.67 -9.04 -3.19
N LEU A 37 -12.76 -8.07 -3.04
CA LEU A 37 -11.44 -8.10 -3.69
C LEU A 37 -10.60 -9.30 -3.24
N GLN A 38 -10.63 -9.63 -1.94
CA GLN A 38 -9.99 -10.84 -1.42
C GLN A 38 -10.61 -12.11 -2.03
N SER A 39 -11.93 -12.19 -2.17
CA SER A 39 -12.59 -13.35 -2.79
C SER A 39 -12.20 -13.55 -4.27
N LYS A 40 -11.72 -12.48 -4.92
CA LYS A 40 -11.17 -12.51 -6.27
C LYS A 40 -9.66 -12.76 -6.32
N GLY A 41 -9.00 -12.89 -5.17
CA GLY A 41 -7.56 -13.09 -5.07
C GLY A 41 -6.73 -11.87 -5.47
N ILE A 42 -7.33 -10.68 -5.49
CA ILE A 42 -6.64 -9.43 -5.89
C ILE A 42 -5.78 -8.91 -4.73
N ILE A 43 -6.24 -9.10 -3.50
CA ILE A 43 -5.55 -8.71 -2.27
C ILE A 43 -5.59 -9.86 -1.26
N LYS A 44 -4.72 -9.77 -0.26
CA LYS A 44 -4.80 -10.54 0.99
C LYS A 44 -5.25 -9.59 2.10
N LEU A 45 -6.40 -9.87 2.71
CA LEU A 45 -6.97 -9.03 3.77
C LEU A 45 -6.63 -9.61 5.14
N ILE A 46 -6.03 -8.81 6.00
CA ILE A 46 -5.75 -9.13 7.39
C ILE A 46 -6.61 -8.23 8.27
N LYS A 47 -7.43 -8.84 9.14
CA LYS A 47 -8.16 -8.08 10.16
C LYS A 47 -7.21 -7.72 11.28
N ASN A 48 -7.01 -6.43 11.49
CA ASN A 48 -6.17 -5.95 12.55
C ASN A 48 -7.02 -5.59 13.78
N GLU A 49 -7.52 -6.62 14.47
CA GLU A 49 -8.28 -6.42 15.70
C GLU A 49 -7.37 -5.83 16.79
N VAL A 50 -7.67 -4.61 17.24
CA VAL A 50 -6.91 -3.92 18.29
C VAL A 50 -7.79 -3.64 19.50
N SER A 51 -7.25 -3.90 20.69
CA SER A 51 -7.87 -3.44 21.92
C SER A 51 -7.85 -1.92 22.03
N ALA A 52 -8.85 -1.35 22.72
CA ALA A 52 -8.93 0.08 22.95
C ALA A 52 -7.63 0.62 23.59
N GLY A 53 -7.05 1.65 22.99
CA GLY A 53 -5.79 2.27 23.44
C GLY A 53 -4.51 1.61 22.92
N SER A 54 -4.62 0.55 22.12
CA SER A 54 -3.46 -0.06 21.45
C SER A 54 -3.15 0.63 20.13
N ASP A 55 -1.85 0.68 19.79
CA ASP A 55 -1.39 1.20 18.50
C ASP A 55 -1.60 0.16 17.40
N ALA A 56 -2.58 0.44 16.53
CA ALA A 56 -2.92 -0.40 15.39
C ALA A 56 -1.78 -0.53 14.39
N GLN A 57 -1.02 0.54 14.16
CA GLN A 57 0.05 0.58 13.17
C GLN A 57 1.24 -0.25 13.65
N SER A 58 1.69 -0.04 14.89
CA SER A 58 2.78 -0.84 15.48
C SER A 58 2.44 -2.33 15.53
N LYS A 59 1.17 -2.68 15.81
CA LYS A 59 0.71 -4.08 15.77
C LYS A 59 0.78 -4.65 14.35
N ALA A 60 0.29 -3.93 13.35
CA ALA A 60 0.32 -4.38 11.96
C ALA A 60 1.76 -4.60 11.47
N TYR A 61 2.69 -3.69 11.81
CA TYR A 61 4.11 -3.84 11.45
C TYR A 61 4.75 -5.03 12.13
N SER A 62 4.46 -5.24 13.42
CA SER A 62 4.97 -6.41 14.15
C SER A 62 4.45 -7.72 13.56
N ASP A 63 3.16 -7.78 13.22
CA ASP A 63 2.57 -8.95 12.56
C ASP A 63 3.25 -9.22 11.21
N ALA A 64 3.34 -8.21 10.35
CA ALA A 64 3.89 -8.33 9.01
C ALA A 64 5.37 -8.74 9.00
N LEU A 65 6.19 -8.18 9.90
CA LEU A 65 7.64 -8.41 9.91
C LEU A 65 8.11 -9.58 10.77
N MET A 66 7.26 -10.13 11.65
CA MET A 66 7.70 -11.15 12.60
C MET A 66 6.86 -12.43 12.60
N PHE A 67 5.59 -12.35 12.19
CA PHE A 67 4.64 -13.45 12.44
C PHE A 67 3.92 -13.92 11.18
N ASN A 68 3.76 -13.06 10.18
CA ASN A 68 3.00 -13.40 8.98
C ASN A 68 3.88 -14.07 7.91
N ASN A 69 3.93 -15.40 7.92
CA ASN A 69 4.73 -16.20 6.98
C ASN A 69 4.46 -15.86 5.50
N ASP A 70 3.21 -15.56 5.14
CA ASP A 70 2.87 -15.19 3.77
C ASP A 70 3.59 -13.91 3.33
N ILE A 71 3.80 -12.94 4.23
CA ILE A 71 4.55 -11.71 3.94
C ILE A 71 6.05 -12.00 3.99
N LEU A 72 6.49 -12.81 4.95
CA LEU A 72 7.91 -13.17 5.14
C LEU A 72 8.50 -14.02 4.00
N ASP A 73 7.65 -14.63 3.16
CA ASP A 73 8.07 -15.31 1.94
C ASP A 73 8.56 -14.35 0.83
N TYR A 74 8.33 -13.03 0.97
CA TYR A 74 8.82 -12.01 0.03
C TYR A 74 10.16 -11.42 0.47
N THR A 75 11.04 -11.15 -0.49
CA THR A 75 12.36 -10.52 -0.23
C THR A 75 12.25 -9.04 0.14
N TRP A 76 11.27 -8.33 -0.42
CA TRP A 76 11.06 -6.91 -0.21
C TRP A 76 9.60 -6.64 0.12
N CYS A 77 9.36 -5.77 1.09
CA CYS A 77 8.04 -5.24 1.40
C CYS A 77 8.07 -3.70 1.45
N LEU A 78 6.92 -3.10 1.22
CA LEU A 78 6.70 -1.66 1.37
C LEU A 78 5.53 -1.46 2.33
N PHE A 79 5.75 -0.69 3.40
CA PHE A 79 4.67 -0.14 4.21
C PHE A 79 4.27 1.20 3.62
N VAL A 80 2.97 1.37 3.39
CA VAL A 80 2.43 2.57 2.77
C VAL A 80 0.96 2.73 3.14
N ASP A 81 0.56 3.97 3.43
CA ASP A 81 -0.81 4.28 3.81
C ASP A 81 -1.75 4.32 2.58
N MET A 82 -3.05 4.17 2.81
CA MET A 82 -4.07 4.02 1.75
C MET A 82 -4.30 5.30 0.92
N ASP A 83 -3.75 6.44 1.37
CA ASP A 83 -3.76 7.74 0.70
C ASP A 83 -2.40 8.14 0.13
N GLU A 84 -1.41 7.23 0.17
CA GLU A 84 -0.06 7.46 -0.34
C GLU A 84 0.20 6.68 -1.64
N PHE A 85 1.01 7.26 -2.52
CA PHE A 85 1.35 6.69 -3.83
C PHE A 85 2.85 6.74 -4.07
N VAL A 86 3.47 5.58 -4.33
CA VAL A 86 4.87 5.52 -4.78
C VAL A 86 4.95 5.80 -6.27
N VAL A 87 5.84 6.72 -6.67
CA VAL A 87 6.11 7.02 -8.07
C VAL A 87 7.57 6.69 -8.38
N VAL A 88 7.79 5.95 -9.47
CA VAL A 88 9.12 5.60 -9.97
C VAL A 88 9.41 6.45 -11.20
N ASN A 89 10.65 6.95 -11.31
CA ASN A 89 11.09 7.66 -12.51
C ASN A 89 11.17 6.68 -13.70
N THR A 90 10.22 6.81 -14.62
CA THR A 90 10.05 5.89 -15.77
C THR A 90 11.10 6.06 -16.86
N ASP A 91 11.80 7.19 -16.91
CA ASP A 91 12.95 7.39 -17.81
C ASP A 91 14.17 6.56 -17.36
N LYS A 92 14.23 6.20 -16.07
CA LYS A 92 15.34 5.45 -15.47
C LYS A 92 15.01 3.99 -15.20
N PHE A 93 13.75 3.70 -14.86
CA PHE A 93 13.32 2.40 -14.39
C PHE A 93 12.01 2.02 -15.07
N LYS A 94 11.91 0.78 -15.53
CA LYS A 94 10.69 0.27 -16.20
C LYS A 94 9.52 0.13 -15.21
N ASP A 95 9.83 -0.33 -14.00
CA ASP A 95 8.88 -0.73 -12.96
C ASP A 95 9.58 -0.71 -11.59
N ILE A 96 8.82 -0.94 -10.51
CA ILE A 96 9.40 -1.01 -9.15
C ILE A 96 10.47 -2.09 -9.02
N LYS A 97 10.33 -3.23 -9.71
CA LYS A 97 11.31 -4.33 -9.64
C LYS A 97 12.65 -3.93 -10.24
N SER A 98 12.66 -3.11 -11.29
CA SER A 98 13.90 -2.57 -11.86
C SER A 98 14.55 -1.54 -10.95
N PHE A 99 13.76 -0.75 -10.21
CA PHE A 99 14.25 0.18 -9.19
C PHE A 99 14.88 -0.55 -8.00
N VAL A 100 14.23 -1.60 -7.49
CA VAL A 100 14.75 -2.43 -6.38
C VAL A 100 16.03 -3.14 -6.81
N ARG A 101 16.05 -3.80 -7.98
CA ARG A 101 17.25 -4.47 -8.50
C ARG A 101 18.46 -3.57 -8.68
N TRP A 102 18.24 -2.28 -8.97
CA TRP A 102 19.34 -1.31 -9.03
C TRP A 102 19.93 -1.01 -7.64
N HIS A 103 19.11 -1.02 -6.59
CA HIS A 103 19.57 -0.86 -5.21
C HIS A 103 20.25 -2.11 -4.67
N GLU A 104 19.77 -3.31 -5.03
CA GLU A 104 20.38 -4.60 -4.63
C GLU A 104 21.86 -4.72 -5.01
N GLN A 105 22.33 -3.96 -6.02
CA GLN A 105 23.74 -3.88 -6.38
C GLN A 105 24.66 -3.36 -5.27
N LYS A 106 24.08 -2.75 -4.23
CA LYS A 106 24.80 -2.14 -3.10
C LYS A 106 24.72 -2.95 -1.81
N ASP A 107 24.15 -4.17 -1.84
CA ASP A 107 23.98 -5.03 -0.67
C ASP A 107 23.27 -4.30 0.48
N VAL A 108 22.03 -3.86 0.22
CA VAL A 108 21.23 -3.05 1.16
C VAL A 108 20.06 -3.86 1.71
N ASP A 109 19.74 -3.64 2.98
CA ASP A 109 18.57 -4.25 3.65
C ASP A 109 17.33 -3.34 3.63
N ALA A 110 17.50 -2.06 3.29
CA ALA A 110 16.41 -1.07 3.29
C ALA A 110 16.64 -0.02 2.19
N ILE A 111 15.54 0.45 1.59
CA ILE A 111 15.54 1.51 0.60
C ILE A 111 14.63 2.64 1.11
N CYS A 112 15.22 3.80 1.40
CA CYS A 112 14.45 4.99 1.74
C CYS A 112 13.98 5.69 0.46
N ILE A 113 12.69 6.04 0.40
CA ILE A 113 12.09 6.78 -0.71
C ILE A 113 11.83 8.22 -0.23
N ASN A 114 12.14 9.20 -1.08
CA ASN A 114 11.82 10.59 -0.77
C ASN A 114 10.30 10.77 -0.71
N TRP A 115 9.82 11.35 0.38
CA TRP A 115 8.41 11.65 0.58
C TRP A 115 8.11 13.10 0.23
N THR A 116 6.96 13.34 -0.42
CA THR A 116 6.47 14.69 -0.69
C THR A 116 4.97 14.74 -0.45
N TYR A 117 4.53 15.82 0.21
CA TYR A 117 3.11 16.03 0.47
C TYR A 117 2.43 16.67 -0.73
N VAL A 118 1.37 16.04 -1.22
CA VAL A 118 0.49 16.60 -2.25
C VAL A 118 -0.84 16.98 -1.60
N GLY A 119 -1.00 18.29 -1.34
CA GLY A 119 -2.23 18.82 -0.77
C GLY A 119 -3.33 19.06 -1.81
N SER A 120 -4.50 19.50 -1.35
CA SER A 120 -5.68 19.72 -2.20
C SER A 120 -5.55 20.84 -3.25
N GLY A 121 -4.46 21.62 -3.23
CA GLY A 121 -4.27 22.78 -4.11
C GLY A 121 -5.34 23.88 -3.91
N GLY A 122 -6.01 23.91 -2.75
CA GLY A 122 -7.13 24.80 -2.47
C GLY A 122 -8.51 24.27 -2.88
N ASN A 123 -8.58 23.07 -3.46
CA ASN A 123 -9.85 22.43 -3.79
C ASN A 123 -10.49 21.82 -2.53
N VAL A 124 -11.52 22.46 -2.02
CA VAL A 124 -12.24 22.04 -0.80
C VAL A 124 -13.58 21.34 -1.09
N SER A 125 -13.92 21.18 -2.38
CA SER A 125 -15.14 20.53 -2.83
C SER A 125 -14.79 19.24 -3.58
N TRP A 126 -15.54 18.19 -3.30
CA TRP A 126 -15.40 16.91 -3.99
C TRP A 126 -16.17 16.93 -5.31
N PHE A 127 -15.55 16.39 -6.37
CA PHE A 127 -16.15 16.20 -7.68
C PHE A 127 -15.91 14.77 -8.12
N ASP A 128 -16.97 14.08 -8.57
CA ASP A 128 -16.89 12.72 -9.09
C ASP A 128 -16.32 12.71 -10.52
N ALA A 129 -15.03 13.05 -10.64
CA ALA A 129 -14.31 13.09 -11.91
C ALA A 129 -12.80 12.89 -11.67
N PRO A 130 -12.05 12.34 -12.66
CA PRO A 130 -10.60 12.24 -12.58
C PRO A 130 -9.95 13.63 -12.44
N MET A 131 -9.03 13.76 -11.50
CA MET A 131 -8.19 14.94 -11.36
C MET A 131 -6.97 14.77 -12.26
N TYR A 132 -6.82 15.65 -13.26
CA TYR A 132 -5.59 15.75 -14.05
C TYR A 132 -4.72 16.84 -13.44
N GLN A 133 -3.55 16.47 -12.91
CA GLN A 133 -2.49 17.41 -12.51
C GLN A 133 -1.31 17.32 -13.47
#